data_AF-A0AAN4YEB8-F1
#
_entry.id   AF-A0AAN4YEB8-F1
#
_cell.length_a   1.000
_cell.length_b   1.000
_cell.length_c   1.000
_cell.angle_alpha   90.00
_cell.angle_beta   90.00
_cell.angle_gamma   90.00
#
_symmetry.space_group_name_H-M   'P 1'
#
loop_
_entity.id
_entity.type
_entity.pdbx_description
1 polymer ?
#
loop_
_entity_poly.entity_id
_entity_poly.type
_entity_poly.pdbx_seq_one_letter_code
_entity_poly.pdbx_strand_id
1 'polypeptide(L)'
;MKEGPLGFIADTFQVTTCVGEEKLFKDLGVWELLNLRSDEILGMGDALYRQFGVTSKFLEEALRPFTIQTTGKDVLEREFRIQKPIKYFLAQTRHYSWPKSGGTYLPLDFEG
;
A
#
# COMPACT_ATOMS: atom_id res chain seq x y z
N MET A 1 -10.84 -11.08 12.18
CA MET A 1 -10.05 -11.19 10.94
C MET A 1 -10.38 -12.53 10.31
N LYS A 2 -10.97 -12.62 9.12
CA LYS A 2 -11.51 -13.91 8.61
C LYS A 2 -11.06 -14.34 7.23
N GLU A 3 -10.32 -13.54 6.46
CA GLU A 3 -9.94 -13.98 5.10
C GLU A 3 -8.49 -13.67 4.78
N GLY A 4 -7.81 -14.68 4.24
CA GLY A 4 -6.41 -14.65 3.85
C GLY A 4 -5.59 -15.77 4.51
N PRO A 5 -4.68 -16.41 3.77
CA PRO A 5 -3.87 -17.53 4.30
C PRO A 5 -2.80 -17.08 5.31
N LEU A 6 -2.67 -15.78 5.56
CA LEU A 6 -1.74 -15.17 6.52
C LEU A 6 -2.40 -14.82 7.87
N GLY A 7 -3.61 -15.31 8.16
CA GLY A 7 -4.29 -15.02 9.43
C GLY A 7 -3.49 -15.40 10.69
N PHE A 8 -2.59 -16.38 10.59
CA PHE A 8 -1.80 -16.88 11.72
C PHE A 8 -0.72 -15.90 12.22
N ILE A 9 -0.30 -14.92 11.41
CA ILE A 9 0.70 -13.92 11.81
C ILE A 9 0.07 -12.62 12.34
N ALA A 10 -1.26 -12.48 12.25
CA ALA A 10 -1.95 -11.22 12.48
C ALA A 10 -1.69 -10.64 13.87
N ASP A 11 -1.61 -11.48 14.90
CA ASP A 11 -1.43 -11.04 16.28
C ASP A 11 0.04 -10.85 16.69
N THR A 12 0.99 -11.10 15.78
CA THR A 12 2.43 -11.06 16.08
C THR A 12 3.26 -10.20 15.14
N PHE A 13 2.82 -10.03 13.89
CA PHE A 13 3.60 -9.29 12.89
C PHE A 13 3.49 -7.78 13.12
N GLN A 14 4.63 -7.15 13.41
CA GLN A 14 4.76 -5.71 13.62
C GLN A 14 5.52 -5.06 12.49
N VAL A 15 5.27 -3.76 12.29
CA VAL A 15 5.96 -2.91 11.33
C VAL A 15 6.30 -1.56 11.95
N THR A 16 7.32 -0.90 11.42
CA THR A 16 7.64 0.48 11.78
C THR A 16 6.78 1.45 10.99
N THR A 17 5.94 2.23 11.68
CA THR A 17 5.14 3.31 11.09
C THR A 17 6.02 4.43 10.50
N CYS A 18 5.40 5.32 9.71
CA CYS A 18 6.10 6.45 9.07
C CYS A 18 6.82 7.38 10.06
N VAL A 19 6.29 7.50 11.28
CA VAL A 19 6.85 8.32 12.37
C VAL A 19 7.87 7.59 13.23
N GLY A 20 8.11 6.29 13.00
CA GLY A 20 9.11 5.50 13.71
C GLY A 20 8.58 4.66 14.88
N GLU A 21 7.26 4.59 15.09
CA GLU A 21 6.65 3.73 16.12
C GLU A 21 6.45 2.30 15.59
N GLU A 22 6.69 1.30 16.43
CA GLU A 22 6.34 -0.10 16.15
C GLU A 22 4.87 -0.38 16.48
N LYS A 23 4.14 -0.97 15.54
CA LYS A 23 2.73 -1.38 15.73
C LYS A 23 2.44 -2.70 15.04
N LEU A 24 1.45 -3.44 15.55
CA LEU A 24 0.92 -4.63 14.88
C LEU A 24 0.34 -4.25 13.52
N PHE A 25 0.75 -4.94 12.46
CA PHE A 25 0.34 -4.63 11.08
C PHE A 25 -1.19 -4.56 10.92
N LYS A 26 -1.91 -5.47 11.60
CA LYS A 26 -3.38 -5.53 11.57
C LYS A 26 -4.08 -4.34 12.25
N ASP A 27 -3.37 -3.62 13.13
CA ASP A 27 -3.92 -2.54 13.96
C ASP A 27 -3.63 -1.16 13.36
N LEU A 28 -2.85 -1.07 12.27
CA LEU A 28 -2.61 0.19 11.56
C LEU A 28 -3.90 0.71 10.94
N GLY A 29 -4.13 2.01 11.10
CA GLY A 29 -5.19 2.71 10.40
C GLY A 29 -4.89 2.86 8.90
N VAL A 30 -5.92 3.17 8.11
CA VAL A 30 -5.80 3.37 6.65
C VAL A 30 -4.73 4.41 6.30
N TRP A 31 -4.64 5.51 7.06
CA TRP A 31 -3.63 6.55 6.82
C TRP A 31 -2.21 6.07 7.10
N GLU A 32 -2.00 5.28 8.15
CA GLU A 32 -0.69 4.73 8.49
C GLU A 32 -0.23 3.74 7.41
N LEU A 33 -1.13 2.86 6.95
CA LEU A 33 -0.87 1.92 5.85
C LEU A 33 -0.49 2.63 4.55
N LEU A 34 -1.18 3.71 4.21
CA LEU A 34 -0.91 4.49 2.99
C LEU A 34 0.41 5.30 3.05
N ASN A 35 1.01 5.44 4.23
CA ASN A 35 2.23 6.23 4.43
C ASN A 35 3.41 5.43 4.98
N LEU A 36 3.33 4.09 5.03
CA LEU A 36 4.48 3.25 5.37
C LEU A 36 5.69 3.62 4.49
N ARG A 37 6.88 3.64 5.10
CA ARG A 37 8.10 3.98 4.38
C ARG A 37 8.45 2.90 3.36
N SER A 38 9.08 3.30 2.26
CA SER A 38 9.37 2.36 1.15
C SER A 38 10.36 1.26 1.55
N ASP A 39 11.33 1.56 2.40
CA ASP A 39 12.26 0.59 2.98
C ASP A 39 11.52 -0.47 3.80
N GLU A 40 10.57 -0.04 4.63
CA GLU A 40 9.72 -0.94 5.41
C GLU A 40 8.89 -1.85 4.50
N ILE A 41 8.25 -1.28 3.47
CA ILE A 41 7.43 -2.05 2.52
C ILE A 41 8.26 -3.11 1.77
N LEU A 42 9.44 -2.72 1.29
CA LEU A 42 10.34 -3.64 0.56
C LEU A 42 10.95 -4.70 1.49
N GLY A 43 11.17 -4.37 2.76
CA GLY A 43 11.71 -5.28 3.78
C GLY A 43 10.72 -6.33 4.30
N MET A 44 9.40 -6.12 4.13
CA MET A 44 8.39 -7.03 4.67
C MET A 44 8.55 -8.48 4.19
N GLY A 45 8.94 -8.70 2.93
CA GLY A 45 9.14 -10.05 2.40
C GLY A 45 10.21 -10.84 3.17
N ASP A 46 11.36 -10.19 3.41
CA ASP A 46 12.46 -10.78 4.18
C ASP A 46 12.08 -10.98 5.65
N ALA A 47 11.35 -10.03 6.24
CA ALA A 47 10.86 -10.12 7.62
C ALA A 47 9.92 -11.32 7.80
N LEU A 48 8.96 -11.48 6.88
CA LEU A 48 8.00 -12.59 6.87
C LEU A 48 8.70 -13.95 6.72
N TYR A 49 9.72 -14.03 5.86
CA TYR A 49 10.52 -15.24 5.71
C TYR A 49 11.30 -15.56 7.00
N ARG A 50 12.02 -14.57 7.56
CA ARG A 50 12.86 -14.78 8.75
C ARG A 50 12.06 -15.12 10.01
N GLN A 51 10.90 -14.49 10.21
CA GLN A 51 10.10 -14.66 11.42
C GLN A 51 9.15 -15.86 11.34
N PHE A 52 8.59 -16.14 10.16
CA PHE A 52 7.50 -17.11 10.00
C PHE A 52 7.75 -18.17 8.93
N GLY A 53 8.89 -18.14 8.23
CA GLY A 53 9.20 -19.07 7.14
C GLY A 53 8.33 -18.86 5.89
N VAL A 54 7.64 -17.73 5.78
CA VAL A 54 6.78 -17.41 4.63
C VAL A 54 7.64 -17.14 3.41
N THR A 55 7.52 -17.99 2.39
CA THR A 55 8.30 -17.85 1.15
C THR A 55 7.69 -16.79 0.23
N SER A 56 8.52 -16.15 -0.61
CA SER A 56 8.06 -15.17 -1.58
C SER A 56 7.01 -15.75 -2.54
N LYS A 57 7.15 -17.02 -2.94
CA LYS A 57 6.17 -17.71 -3.80
C LYS A 57 4.81 -17.85 -3.12
N PHE A 58 4.79 -18.30 -1.86
CA PHE A 58 3.55 -18.40 -1.11
C PHE A 58 2.92 -17.01 -0.92
N LEU A 59 3.73 -15.99 -0.59
CA LEU A 59 3.26 -14.62 -0.41
C LEU A 59 2.64 -14.06 -1.70
N GLU A 60 3.25 -14.31 -2.85
CA GLU A 60 2.71 -13.92 -4.17
C GLU A 60 1.34 -14.56 -4.41
N GLU A 61 1.21 -15.87 -4.23
CA GLU A 61 -0.05 -16.60 -4.43
C GLU A 61 -1.14 -16.14 -3.44
N ALA A 62 -0.76 -15.91 -2.18
CA ALA A 62 -1.63 -15.44 -1.12
C ALA A 62 -2.16 -14.02 -1.36
N LEU A 63 -1.31 -13.11 -1.83
CA LEU A 63 -1.65 -11.70 -2.03
C LEU A 63 -2.33 -11.44 -3.37
N ARG A 64 -2.12 -12.29 -4.39
CA ARG A 64 -2.67 -12.14 -5.74
C ARG A 64 -4.13 -11.63 -5.77
N PRO A 65 -5.11 -12.26 -5.08
CA PRO A 65 -6.51 -11.82 -5.13
C PRO A 65 -6.77 -10.44 -4.51
N PHE A 66 -5.84 -9.89 -3.72
CA PHE A 66 -5.96 -8.61 -3.02
C PHE A 66 -5.16 -7.48 -3.68
N THR A 67 -4.33 -7.80 -4.69
CA THR A 67 -3.49 -6.81 -5.38
C THR A 67 -4.30 -5.88 -6.27
N ILE A 68 -3.88 -4.62 -6.41
CA ILE A 68 -4.50 -3.66 -7.35
C ILE A 68 -4.41 -4.11 -8.80
N GLN A 69 -3.42 -4.93 -9.15
CA GLN A 69 -3.27 -5.56 -10.46
C GLN A 69 -4.41 -6.54 -10.76
N THR A 70 -5.01 -7.13 -9.72
CA THR A 70 -6.10 -8.11 -9.84
C THR A 70 -7.47 -7.47 -9.62
N THR A 71 -7.62 -6.63 -8.58
CA THR A 71 -8.92 -6.04 -8.20
C THR A 71 -9.21 -4.70 -8.88
N GLY A 72 -8.16 -4.02 -9.38
CA GLY A 72 -8.23 -2.61 -9.73
C GLY A 72 -8.11 -1.71 -8.49
N LYS A 73 -7.56 -0.51 -8.72
CA LYS A 73 -7.32 0.50 -7.66
C LYS A 73 -8.63 1.02 -7.03
N ASP A 74 -9.68 1.21 -7.83
CA ASP A 74 -10.95 1.78 -7.36
C ASP A 74 -11.66 0.86 -6.34
N VAL A 75 -11.46 -0.45 -6.45
CA VAL A 75 -11.98 -1.42 -5.46
C VAL A 75 -11.29 -1.21 -4.12
N LEU A 76 -9.95 -1.11 -4.10
CA LEU A 76 -9.19 -0.81 -2.88
C LEU A 76 -9.66 0.51 -2.24
N GLU A 77 -9.81 1.57 -3.05
CA GLU A 77 -10.25 2.87 -2.55
C GLU A 77 -11.65 2.81 -1.95
N ARG A 78 -12.57 2.05 -2.55
CA ARG A 78 -13.93 1.86 -2.03
C ARG A 78 -13.95 1.07 -0.73
N GLU A 79 -13.28 -0.08 -0.69
CA GLU A 79 -13.24 -0.99 0.47
C GLU A 79 -12.66 -0.27 1.71
N PHE A 80 -11.57 0.46 1.53
CA PHE A 80 -10.90 1.19 2.61
C PHE A 80 -11.40 2.64 2.77
N ARG A 81 -12.47 3.03 2.07
CA ARG A 81 -13.09 4.36 2.13
C ARG A 81 -12.08 5.51 1.93
N ILE A 82 -11.13 5.32 1.01
CA ILE A 82 -10.13 6.32 0.63
C ILE A 82 -10.80 7.39 -0.21
N GLN A 83 -11.18 8.51 0.41
CA GLN A 83 -11.88 9.61 -0.27
C GLN A 83 -10.92 10.57 -1.00
N LYS A 84 -9.64 10.56 -0.64
CA LYS A 84 -8.60 11.39 -1.25
C LYS A 84 -7.65 10.48 -2.02
N PRO A 85 -7.85 10.32 -3.34
CA PRO A 85 -7.01 9.41 -4.13
C PRO A 85 -5.57 9.91 -4.16
N ILE A 86 -4.63 8.96 -4.20
CA ILE A 86 -3.19 9.22 -4.27
C ILE A 86 -2.87 10.17 -5.44
N LYS A 87 -2.01 11.15 -5.20
CA LYS A 87 -1.59 12.16 -6.17
C LYS A 87 -0.09 12.09 -6.41
N TYR A 88 0.32 12.31 -7.66
CA TYR A 88 1.72 12.53 -8.02
C TYR A 88 2.02 14.02 -8.01
N PHE A 89 2.87 14.47 -7.09
CA PHE A 89 3.39 15.83 -7.09
C PHE A 89 4.58 15.92 -8.04
N LEU A 90 4.48 16.81 -9.02
CA LEU A 90 5.42 16.86 -10.13
C LEU A 90 5.60 18.33 -10.57
N ALA A 91 6.81 18.69 -10.98
CA ALA A 91 7.13 20.03 -11.47
C ALA A 91 6.23 20.43 -12.67
N GLN A 92 5.95 21.73 -12.83
CA GLN A 92 5.10 22.22 -13.91
C GLN A 92 5.73 22.03 -15.29
N THR A 93 7.05 22.16 -15.41
CA THR A 93 7.81 22.03 -16.67
C THR A 93 8.19 20.59 -17.05
N ARG A 94 7.47 19.60 -16.51
CA ARG A 94 7.82 18.18 -16.67
C ARG A 94 7.65 17.70 -18.11
N HIS A 95 8.41 16.65 -18.44
CA HIS A 95 8.29 15.96 -19.71
C HIS A 95 6.89 15.30 -19.87
N TYR A 96 6.37 15.33 -21.10
CA TYR A 96 5.01 14.89 -21.47
C TYR A 96 4.69 13.41 -21.14
N SER A 97 5.70 12.59 -20.88
CA SER A 97 5.51 11.21 -20.43
C SER A 97 4.75 11.10 -19.11
N TRP A 98 4.88 12.07 -18.21
CA TRP A 98 4.29 12.03 -16.87
C TRP A 98 2.76 12.24 -16.84
N PRO A 99 2.19 13.25 -17.52
CA PRO A 99 0.72 13.37 -17.62
C PRO A 99 0.09 12.19 -18.36
N LYS A 100 0.78 11.63 -19.36
CA LYS A 100 0.31 10.47 -20.13
C LYS A 100 0.21 9.21 -19.25
N SER A 101 1.18 8.97 -18.37
CA SER A 101 1.16 7.83 -17.44
C SER A 101 0.20 8.02 -16.25
N GLY A 102 -0.13 9.26 -15.90
CA GLY A 102 -0.98 9.57 -14.74
C GLY A 102 -2.49 9.43 -14.97
N GLY A 103 -2.94 9.30 -16.22
CA GLY A 103 -4.35 9.09 -16.57
C GLY A 103 -5.28 10.27 -16.23
N THR A 104 -5.64 11.05 -17.25
CA THR A 104 -6.65 12.12 -17.25
C THR A 104 -6.30 13.37 -16.42
N TYR A 105 -6.13 14.50 -17.14
CA TYR A 105 -6.01 15.84 -16.60
C TYR A 105 -7.23 16.17 -15.71
N LEU A 106 -6.98 16.45 -14.43
CA LEU A 106 -7.80 17.39 -13.67
C LEU A 106 -6.94 18.63 -13.49
N PRO A 107 -7.23 19.76 -14.16
CA PRO A 107 -6.58 21.01 -13.82
C PRO A 107 -6.85 21.27 -12.33
N LEU A 108 -5.78 21.55 -11.59
CA LEU A 108 -5.92 22.08 -10.24
C LEU A 108 -6.33 23.54 -10.40
N ASP A 109 -7.64 23.79 -10.40
CA ASP A 109 -8.15 25.14 -10.22
C ASP A 109 -7.86 25.53 -8.77
N PHE A 110 -6.82 26.34 -8.58
CA PHE A 110 -6.61 27.11 -7.37
C PHE A 110 -7.61 28.27 -7.40
N GLU A 111 -8.73 28.14 -6.73
CA GLU A 111 -9.49 29.32 -6.29
C GLU A 111 -8.74 29.94 -5.11
N GLY A 112 -8.38 31.21 -5.27
CA GLY A 112 -7.69 32.04 -4.27
C GLY A 112 -8.64 32.75 -3.31
#